data_AF-A0A2E7LDQ3-F1
#
_entry.id   AF-A0A2E7LDQ3-F1
#
_cell.length_a   1.000
_cell.length_b   1.000
_cell.length_c   1.000
_cell.angle_alpha   90.00
_cell.angle_beta   90.00
_cell.angle_gamma   90.00
#
_symmetry.space_group_name_H-M   'P 1'
#
loop_
_entity.id
_entity.type
_entity.pdbx_description
1 polymer ?
#
loop_
_entity_poly.entity_id
_entity_poly.type
_entity_poly.pdbx_seq_one_letter_code
_entity_poly.pdbx_strand_id
1 'polypeptide(L)'
;MNRWETKRLINKNDVIAIKADKTQPAPDVDALLLELGNAGRAIPFVAIYPADGGPPKTMDGLITLEQVLEALEQAGPSASQTGEARQTALK
;
A
#
# COMPACT_ATOMS: atom_id res chain seq x y z
N MET A 1 7.52 -8.71 -6.85
CA MET A 1 7.41 -7.86 -5.65
C MET A 1 8.41 -8.18 -4.53
N ASN A 2 9.05 -9.35 -4.45
CA ASN A 2 10.06 -9.63 -3.42
C ASN A 2 11.48 -9.32 -3.94
N ARG A 3 11.81 -8.05 -4.14
CA ARG A 3 13.15 -7.62 -4.57
C ARG A 3 13.78 -6.64 -3.59
N TRP A 4 15.10 -6.50 -3.65
CA TRP A 4 15.86 -5.69 -2.70
C TRP A 4 15.57 -4.19 -2.88
N GLU A 5 15.29 -3.75 -4.10
CA GLU A 5 14.95 -2.36 -4.46
C GLU A 5 13.65 -1.93 -3.76
N THR A 6 12.61 -2.77 -3.87
CA THR A 6 11.32 -2.54 -3.22
C THR A 6 11.47 -2.53 -1.71
N LYS A 7 12.22 -3.50 -1.15
CA LYS A 7 12.49 -3.57 0.30
C LYS A 7 13.23 -2.33 0.81
N ARG A 8 14.18 -1.81 0.03
CA ARG A 8 14.92 -0.60 0.38
C ARG A 8 14.01 0.61 0.49
N LEU A 9 13.09 0.81 -0.47
CA LEU A 9 12.13 1.92 -0.41
C LEU A 9 11.15 1.75 0.75
N ILE A 10 10.61 0.55 0.95
CA ILE A 10 9.70 0.25 2.07
C ILE A 10 10.35 0.64 3.40
N ASN A 11 11.59 0.18 3.65
CA ASN A 11 12.30 0.48 4.89
C ASN A 11 12.67 1.96 5.02
N LYS A 12 13.09 2.61 3.93
CA LYS A 12 13.46 4.03 3.93
C LYS A 12 12.27 4.93 4.28
N ASN A 13 11.09 4.56 3.80
CA ASN A 13 9.86 5.33 3.90
C ASN A 13 8.94 4.85 5.03
N ASP A 14 9.42 3.93 5.89
CA ASP A 14 8.64 3.32 6.98
C ASP A 14 7.28 2.77 6.52
N VAL A 15 7.24 2.20 5.31
CA VAL A 15 6.00 1.73 4.68
C VAL A 15 5.52 0.45 5.36
N ILE A 16 4.25 0.46 5.79
CA ILE A 16 3.57 -0.75 6.28
C ILE A 16 3.16 -1.60 5.07
N ALA A 17 3.86 -2.72 4.86
CA ALA A 17 3.56 -3.64 3.77
C ALA A 17 2.68 -4.81 4.23
N ILE A 18 1.56 -5.04 3.54
CA ILE A 18 0.67 -6.18 3.77
C ILE A 18 0.71 -7.08 2.52
N LYS A 19 0.83 -8.39 2.73
CA LYS A 19 0.78 -9.39 1.66
C LYS A 19 -0.43 -10.30 1.86
N ALA A 20 -1.38 -10.25 0.94
CA ALA A 20 -2.49 -11.19 0.88
C ALA A 20 -2.16 -12.37 -0.04
N ASP A 21 -2.54 -13.58 0.38
CA ASP A 21 -2.41 -14.81 -0.41
C ASP A 21 -3.81 -15.36 -0.70
N LYS A 22 -4.07 -15.69 -1.97
CA LYS A 22 -5.35 -16.19 -2.47
C LYS A 22 -5.20 -17.57 -3.13
N THR A 23 -4.18 -18.33 -2.74
CA THR A 23 -4.01 -19.75 -3.11
C THR A 23 -5.13 -20.64 -2.56
N GLN A 24 -5.81 -20.19 -1.49
CA GLN A 24 -7.01 -20.79 -0.92
C GLN A 24 -8.17 -19.79 -0.95
N PRO A 25 -9.44 -20.22 -0.77
CA PRO A 25 -10.57 -19.31 -0.66
C PRO A 25 -10.35 -18.25 0.44
N ALA A 26 -10.43 -16.97 0.05
CA ALA A 26 -10.18 -15.83 0.93
C ALA A 26 -11.26 -14.74 0.71
N PRO A 27 -12.44 -14.87 1.34
CA PRO A 27 -13.58 -13.98 1.08
C PRO A 27 -13.29 -12.51 1.42
N ASP A 28 -12.49 -12.24 2.44
CA ASP A 28 -12.13 -10.88 2.84
C ASP A 28 -11.21 -10.20 1.81
N VAL A 29 -10.32 -10.98 1.20
CA VAL A 29 -9.45 -10.51 0.09
C VAL A 29 -10.30 -10.22 -1.14
N ASP A 30 -11.29 -11.07 -1.42
CA ASP A 30 -12.24 -10.85 -2.51
C ASP A 30 -13.04 -9.56 -2.34
N ALA A 31 -13.54 -9.31 -1.12
CA ALA A 31 -14.27 -8.08 -0.80
C ALA A 31 -13.38 -6.86 -1.02
N LEU A 32 -12.15 -6.87 -0.49
CA LEU A 32 -11.20 -5.77 -0.65
C LEU A 32 -10.84 -5.51 -2.13
N LEU A 33 -10.67 -6.57 -2.93
CA LEU A 33 -10.40 -6.41 -4.37
C LEU A 33 -11.57 -5.73 -5.09
N LEU A 34 -12.81 -6.08 -4.74
CA LEU A 34 -13.99 -5.44 -5.31
C LEU A 34 -14.08 -3.96 -4.90
N GLU A 35 -13.82 -3.65 -3.62
CA GLU A 35 -13.78 -2.27 -3.11
C GLU A 35 -12.72 -1.42 -3.82
N LEU A 36 -11.57 -2.01 -4.15
CA LEU A 36 -10.47 -1.37 -4.87
C LEU A 36 -10.67 -1.34 -6.40
N GLY A 37 -11.85 -1.71 -6.89
CA GLY A 37 -12.22 -1.63 -8.31
C GLY A 37 -11.78 -2.82 -9.17
N ASN A 38 -11.20 -3.87 -8.58
CA ASN A 38 -10.83 -5.10 -9.28
C ASN A 38 -12.02 -6.08 -9.33
N ALA A 39 -12.97 -5.81 -10.23
CA ALA A 39 -14.19 -6.61 -10.41
C ALA A 39 -13.90 -8.09 -10.72
N GLY A 40 -12.80 -8.37 -11.43
CA GLY A 40 -12.36 -9.72 -11.77
C GLY A 40 -11.70 -10.46 -10.60
N ARG A 41 -11.41 -9.76 -9.49
CA ARG A 41 -10.67 -10.27 -8.32
C ARG A 41 -9.37 -10.96 -8.72
N ALA A 42 -8.76 -10.43 -9.78
CA ALA A 42 -7.61 -11.00 -10.45
C ALA A 42 -6.32 -10.68 -9.68
N ILE A 43 -5.39 -11.62 -9.68
CA ILE A 43 -4.05 -11.44 -9.12
C ILE A 43 -3.02 -11.60 -10.26
N PRO A 44 -1.86 -10.92 -10.19
CA PRO A 44 -1.40 -10.05 -9.10
C PRO A 44 -2.10 -8.69 -9.09
N PHE A 45 -2.25 -8.11 -7.89
CA PHE A 45 -2.85 -6.80 -7.65
C PHE A 45 -2.06 -6.06 -6.56
N VAL A 46 -1.85 -4.75 -6.74
CA VAL A 46 -1.16 -3.88 -5.79
C VAL A 46 -1.99 -2.62 -5.56
N ALA A 47 -2.13 -2.23 -4.30
CA ALA A 47 -2.66 -0.93 -3.90
C ALA A 47 -1.65 -0.23 -3.00
N ILE A 48 -1.31 1.01 -3.33
CA ILE A 48 -0.41 1.86 -2.56
C ILE A 48 -1.19 3.07 -2.07
N TYR A 49 -1.33 3.18 -0.76
CA TYR A 49 -2.00 4.30 -0.10
C TYR A 49 -1.00 5.43 0.14
N PRO A 50 -1.30 6.68 -0.29
CA PRO A 50 -0.43 7.82 -0.06
C PRO A 50 -0.52 8.31 1.40
N ALA A 51 0.55 8.96 1.86
CA ALA A 51 0.66 9.46 3.23
C ALA A 51 -0.35 10.57 3.59
N ASP A 52 -0.85 11.28 2.57
CA ASP A 52 -1.82 12.38 2.71
C ASP A 52 -3.27 11.90 2.91
N GLY A 53 -3.50 10.59 2.92
CA GLY A 53 -4.84 10.00 3.05
C GLY A 53 -5.68 10.06 1.77
N GLY A 54 -5.07 10.40 0.64
CA GLY A 54 -5.70 10.35 -0.68
C GLY A 54 -6.07 8.92 -1.13
N PRO A 55 -6.74 8.79 -2.30
CA PRO A 55 -7.11 7.50 -2.84
C PRO A 55 -5.87 6.64 -3.18
N PRO A 56 -5.94 5.31 -3.02
CA PRO A 56 -4.82 4.44 -3.35
C PRO A 56 -4.53 4.42 -4.84
N LYS A 57 -3.25 4.32 -5.21
CA LYS A 57 -2.83 3.97 -6.56
C LYS A 57 -2.90 2.45 -6.72
N THR A 58 -3.80 1.99 -7.57
CA THR A 58 -4.03 0.56 -7.85
C THR A 58 -3.33 0.12 -9.13
N MET A 59 -2.82 -1.11 -9.15
CA MET A 59 -2.19 -1.74 -10.31
C MET A 59 -2.61 -3.21 -10.38
N ASP A 60 -2.95 -3.68 -11.56
CA ASP A 60 -3.38 -5.05 -11.84
C ASP A 60 -2.71 -5.62 -13.10
N GLY A 61 -2.76 -6.94 -13.26
CA GLY A 61 -2.22 -7.61 -14.46
C GLY A 61 -0.68 -7.64 -14.50
N LEU A 62 -0.08 -7.14 -15.57
CA LEU A 62 1.38 -7.13 -15.73
C LEU A 62 1.98 -5.94 -14.98
N ILE A 63 2.51 -6.22 -13.79
CA ILE A 63 3.10 -5.23 -12.89
C ILE A 63 4.63 -5.29 -12.99
N THR A 64 5.28 -4.19 -13.40
CA THR A 64 6.74 -4.09 -13.48
C THR A 64 7.36 -3.59 -12.18
N LEU A 65 8.68 -3.73 -12.05
CA LEU A 65 9.40 -3.22 -10.87
C LEU A 65 9.36 -1.69 -10.85
N GLU A 66 9.59 -1.05 -11.99
CA GLU A 66 9.65 0.40 -12.16
C GLU A 66 8.33 1.05 -11.74
N GLN A 67 7.19 0.50 -12.18
CA GLN A 67 5.86 0.97 -11.79
C GLN A 67 5.66 0.99 -10.26
N VAL A 68 6.14 -0.05 -9.57
CA VAL A 68 6.03 -0.16 -8.11
C VAL A 68 6.95 0.84 -7.42
N LEU A 69 8.18 1.01 -7.90
CA LEU A 69 9.13 1.96 -7.31
C LEU A 69 8.64 3.41 -7.47
N GLU A 70 8.20 3.79 -8.67
CA GLU A 70 7.64 5.12 -8.93
C GLU A 70 6.41 5.40 -8.08
N ALA A 71 5.51 4.43 -7.94
CA ALA A 71 4.32 4.58 -7.11
C ALA A 71 4.65 4.73 -5.61
N LEU A 72 5.65 4.00 -5.11
CA LEU A 72 6.13 4.14 -3.72
C LEU A 72 6.81 5.49 -3.47
N GLU A 73 7.55 6.01 -4.45
CA GLU A 73 8.16 7.34 -4.37
C GLU A 73 7.11 8.44 -4.37
N GLN A 74 6.08 8.32 -5.21
CA GLN A 74 4.94 9.25 -5.27
C GLN A 74 4.10 9.25 -4.00
N ALA A 75 3.90 8.08 -3.38
CA ALA A 75 3.11 7.94 -2.16
C ALA A 75 3.80 8.56 -0.92
N GLY A 76 5.12 8.70 -0.96
CA GLY A 76 5.92 9.28 0.12
C GLY A 76 6.11 8.36 1.33
N PRO A 77 6.72 8.88 2.42
CA PRO A 77 6.88 8.15 3.66
C PRO A 77 5.54 7.94 4.36
N SER A 78 5.34 6.80 5.02
CA SER A 78 4.15 6.61 5.84
C SER A 78 4.12 7.65 6.95
N ALA A 79 2.93 8.19 7.25
CA ALA A 79 2.76 9.15 8.33
C ALA A 79 3.01 8.45 9.69
N SER A 80 4.26 8.40 10.12
CA SER A 80 4.60 8.10 11.51
C SER A 80 4.01 9.25 12.34
N GLN A 81 3.05 8.96 13.21
CA GLN A 81 2.53 9.98 14.12
C GLN A 81 3.63 10.46 15.06
N THR A 82 4.17 11.63 14.71
CA THR A 82 4.57 12.71 15.61
C THR A 82 3.57 12.83 16.77
N GLY A 83 3.98 12.40 17.96
CA GLY A 83 3.22 12.49 19.20
C GLY A 83 3.18 13.86 19.87
N GLU A 84 3.27 14.98 19.13
CA GLU A 84 3.39 16.32 19.74
C GLU A 84 2.11 17.19 19.67
N ALA A 85 1.01 16.71 19.10
CA ALA A 85 -0.21 17.52 18.95
C ALA A 85 -1.29 17.33 20.05
N ARG A 86 -1.00 16.65 21.17
CA ARG A 86 -2.01 16.37 22.23
C ARG A 86 -1.79 17.03 23.60
N GLN A 87 -0.74 17.81 23.84
CA GLN A 87 -0.46 18.36 25.19
C GLN A 87 -0.90 19.81 25.45
N THR A 88 -1.43 20.56 24.48
CA THR A 88 -1.78 21.98 24.70
C THR A 88 -3.25 22.25 25.02
N ALA A 89 -4.09 21.21 25.14
CA ALA A 89 -5.54 21.37 25.36
C ALA A 89 -6.01 21.04 26.79
N LEU A 90 -5.10 20.97 27.77
CA LEU A 90 -5.45 21.01 29.19
C LEU A 90 -4.46 21.90 29.96
N LYS A 91 -4.72 23.19 29.99
CA LYS A 91 -4.33 24.11 31.07
C LYS A 91 -5.46 25.08 31.33
#